data_AF-A0AAW2XIR7-F1
#
_entry.id   AF-A0AAW2XIR7-F1
#
_cell.length_a   1.000
_cell.length_b   1.000
_cell.length_c   1.000
_cell.angle_alpha   90.00
_cell.angle_beta   90.00
_cell.angle_gamma   90.00
#
_symmetry.space_group_name_H-M   'P 1'
#
loop_
_entity.id
_entity.type
_entity.pdbx_description
1 polymer ?
#
loop_
_entity_poly.entity_id
_entity_poly.type
_entity_poly.pdbx_seq_one_letter_code
_entity_poly.pdbx_strand_id
1 'polypeptide(L)'
;MFDRLGDNHAQQFKKKGRYDKTKEHKKSDIGETLQLSRSQGGKTSLLIISSGGPIKLEDGVQATVDELKELNLGIIEKPRPIFVSALLSPEEEEQYFKTLGEYKDIFAWTYKEMPGLDPKVAIHHLGIRHGSHPIKQSQRVLCSNLIPCIEIEVNKLIDAGFIREVKYPTWISSIVSVKKKNGQIRICVDFRDLNKVCLKDDFLLPIIGLMVDATTGHKALSFMDGSSGYNRIRRSPKDEECTAFRTPKGIYCCKVMPFGLKNAGATYQRVMQNIFVKKVECYEDDLVVKTKKREEHLANLQIVFDRLRKYNLRMNPLKCTFGVTSGKFLCFIIRHRGIEVDPAKVDAIQKMPPPRNLKELRSL
;
A
#
# COMPACT_ATOMS: atom_id res chain seq x y z
N MET A 1 -8.83 35.81 -59.87
CA MET A 1 -7.48 35.51 -60.38
C MET A 1 -7.00 34.30 -59.58
N PHE A 2 -7.14 33.06 -60.08
CA PHE A 2 -6.40 32.46 -61.22
C PHE A 2 -4.88 32.52 -60.94
N ASP A 3 -4.12 31.41 -60.87
CA ASP A 3 -4.32 30.10 -61.51
C ASP A 3 -3.98 28.85 -60.68
N ARG A 4 -4.41 27.68 -61.19
CA ARG A 4 -3.81 26.36 -60.93
C ARG A 4 -3.01 25.94 -62.17
N LEU A 5 -1.92 25.17 -62.00
CA LEU A 5 -1.66 23.85 -62.65
C LEU A 5 -0.17 23.56 -62.87
N GLY A 6 0.15 22.26 -62.80
CA GLY A 6 1.31 21.62 -63.46
C GLY A 6 2.58 21.46 -62.61
N ASP A 7 3.34 20.37 -62.73
CA ASP A 7 2.95 18.99 -63.11
C ASP A 7 4.02 17.98 -62.66
N ASN A 8 3.75 16.68 -62.82
CA ASN A 8 4.68 15.59 -62.49
C ASN A 8 5.89 15.53 -63.45
N HIS A 9 7.05 15.02 -62.98
CA HIS A 9 7.65 13.76 -63.50
C HIS A 9 8.98 13.34 -62.83
N ALA A 10 9.19 12.00 -62.74
CA ALA A 10 10.48 11.29 -62.66
C ALA A 10 11.35 11.48 -61.37
N GLN A 11 12.19 10.52 -60.92
CA GLN A 11 12.58 9.20 -61.45
C GLN A 11 13.03 8.24 -60.33
N GLN A 12 13.29 6.96 -60.66
CA GLN A 12 13.42 5.83 -59.71
C GLN A 12 14.71 5.01 -59.91
N PHE A 13 15.60 4.94 -58.90
CA PHE A 13 16.71 3.94 -58.79
C PHE A 13 16.94 3.62 -57.29
N LYS A 14 16.84 2.36 -56.80
CA LYS A 14 17.84 1.24 -56.85
C LYS A 14 19.23 1.68 -56.31
N LYS A 15 19.94 0.97 -55.41
CA LYS A 15 19.87 -0.46 -54.98
C LYS A 15 20.68 -0.68 -53.67
N LYS A 16 20.33 -1.74 -52.92
CA LYS A 16 21.13 -2.58 -51.98
C LYS A 16 22.51 -2.08 -51.45
N GLY A 17 22.67 -2.08 -50.13
CA GLY A 17 23.95 -2.24 -49.42
C GLY A 17 23.84 -3.28 -48.29
N ARG A 18 24.80 -4.21 -48.19
CA ARG A 18 24.92 -5.18 -47.07
C ARG A 18 25.25 -4.41 -45.78
N TYR A 19 24.87 -4.97 -44.62
CA TYR A 19 25.56 -4.66 -43.36
C TYR A 19 26.10 -5.94 -42.72
N ASP A 20 27.31 -5.84 -42.17
CA ASP A 20 28.17 -6.95 -41.80
C ASP A 20 28.07 -7.27 -40.29
N LYS A 21 28.38 -8.51 -39.92
CA LYS A 21 28.51 -8.93 -38.51
C LYS A 21 29.99 -8.96 -38.14
N THR A 22 30.47 -7.93 -37.43
CA THR A 22 31.42 -8.05 -36.29
C THR A 22 31.89 -6.68 -35.81
N LYS A 23 31.69 -6.39 -34.51
CA LYS A 23 32.75 -6.00 -33.56
C LYS A 23 32.13 -5.65 -32.21
N GLU A 24 32.66 -6.27 -31.17
CA GLU A 24 32.36 -5.90 -29.79
C GLU A 24 33.20 -4.69 -29.33
N HIS A 25 32.83 -4.20 -28.15
CA HIS A 25 33.58 -3.37 -27.20
C HIS A 25 33.42 -1.83 -27.21
N LYS A 26 32.77 -1.38 -26.12
CA LYS A 26 32.95 -0.15 -25.32
C LYS A 26 32.66 1.22 -25.96
N LYS A 27 31.50 1.78 -25.58
CA LYS A 27 31.28 3.11 -24.94
C LYS A 27 29.82 3.11 -24.42
N SER A 28 29.57 3.15 -23.10
CA SER A 28 29.56 4.31 -22.20
C SER A 28 28.39 5.28 -22.43
N ASP A 29 27.38 5.15 -21.56
CA ASP A 29 26.43 6.16 -21.07
C ASP A 29 25.51 6.97 -22.00
N ILE A 30 24.45 7.47 -21.34
CA ILE A 30 23.47 8.49 -21.74
C ILE A 30 22.44 8.05 -22.79
N GLY A 31 21.16 7.91 -22.39
CA GLY A 31 20.08 7.93 -23.38
C GLY A 31 18.67 7.40 -23.05
N GLU A 32 18.33 6.89 -21.85
CA GLU A 32 16.95 6.43 -21.63
C GLU A 32 15.96 7.60 -21.45
N THR A 33 15.12 7.77 -22.46
CA THR A 33 14.07 8.80 -22.54
C THR A 33 12.83 8.36 -21.76
N LEU A 34 12.65 8.90 -20.56
CA LEU A 34 11.42 8.72 -19.77
C LEU A 34 10.24 9.47 -20.39
N GLN A 35 9.38 8.76 -21.13
CA GLN A 35 8.05 9.28 -21.48
C GLN A 35 7.14 9.27 -20.24
N LEU A 36 7.00 10.42 -19.59
CA LEU A 36 5.92 10.62 -18.61
C LEU A 36 4.57 10.68 -19.33
N SER A 37 3.67 9.77 -18.93
CA SER A 37 2.24 10.04 -19.01
C SER A 37 1.67 10.06 -17.60
N ARG A 38 1.12 11.19 -17.14
CA ARG A 38 0.05 11.09 -16.15
C ARG A 38 -1.19 10.60 -16.87
N SER A 39 -1.88 9.71 -16.20
CA SER A 39 -3.32 9.64 -16.22
C SER A 39 -3.82 10.46 -15.03
N GLN A 40 -4.89 11.24 -15.20
CA GLN A 40 -5.70 11.62 -14.05
C GLN A 40 -6.29 10.33 -13.48
N GLY A 41 -5.84 9.94 -12.28
CA GLY A 41 -6.13 8.64 -11.68
C GLY A 41 -5.12 7.55 -12.09
N GLY A 42 -4.69 6.76 -11.10
CA GLY A 42 -3.68 5.72 -11.23
C GLY A 42 -2.26 6.21 -10.92
N LYS A 43 -1.68 5.71 -9.82
CA LYS A 43 -0.26 5.88 -9.50
C LYS A 43 0.45 4.53 -9.50
N THR A 44 1.45 4.40 -10.36
CA THR A 44 2.45 3.34 -10.35
C THR A 44 3.81 3.99 -10.10
N SER A 45 4.65 3.39 -9.26
CA SER A 45 6.03 3.84 -9.03
C SER A 45 6.93 2.64 -8.69
N LEU A 46 7.99 2.45 -9.49
CA LEU A 46 8.99 1.38 -9.37
C LEU A 46 10.11 1.72 -8.35
N LEU A 47 10.86 0.70 -7.91
CA LEU A 47 12.35 0.65 -7.81
C LEU A 47 12.83 -0.59 -7.00
N ILE A 48 13.43 -1.58 -7.69
CA ILE A 48 14.79 -2.17 -7.52
C ILE A 48 15.47 -2.15 -6.12
N ILE A 49 16.25 -3.13 -5.60
CA ILE A 49 16.61 -4.59 -5.78
C ILE A 49 17.34 -5.01 -4.44
N SER A 50 17.23 -6.20 -3.83
CA SER A 50 18.05 -7.43 -4.06
C SER A 50 17.66 -8.61 -3.12
N SER A 51 18.28 -9.77 -3.40
CA SER A 51 18.16 -11.14 -2.86
C SER A 51 18.11 -11.40 -1.34
N GLY A 52 17.30 -12.41 -0.95
CA GLY A 52 17.74 -13.49 -0.03
C GLY A 52 17.27 -13.42 1.42
N GLY A 53 16.03 -13.84 1.72
CA GLY A 53 15.53 -13.98 3.10
C GLY A 53 14.08 -14.48 3.21
N PRO A 54 13.65 -14.95 4.40
CA PRO A 54 12.36 -15.63 4.58
C PRO A 54 11.15 -14.69 4.44
N ILE A 55 10.02 -15.27 4.04
CA ILE A 55 8.78 -14.57 3.70
C ILE A 55 8.22 -13.82 4.93
N LYS A 56 8.27 -12.49 4.87
CA LYS A 56 7.81 -11.52 5.87
C LYS A 56 6.61 -10.68 5.35
N LEU A 57 5.84 -10.09 6.27
CA LEU A 57 4.63 -9.29 5.98
C LEU A 57 4.97 -7.89 5.44
N GLU A 58 5.43 -7.83 4.18
CA GLU A 58 5.99 -6.63 3.51
C GLU A 58 7.26 -6.08 4.15
N ASP A 59 8.29 -5.85 3.33
CA ASP A 59 9.49 -5.13 3.80
C ASP A 59 9.16 -3.65 4.01
N GLY A 60 9.45 -3.16 5.21
CA GLY A 60 9.20 -1.78 5.59
C GLY A 60 10.06 -0.81 4.78
N VAL A 61 9.42 0.13 4.07
CA VAL A 61 10.10 1.38 3.72
C VAL A 61 10.17 2.18 5.02
N GLN A 62 11.34 2.20 5.67
CA GLN A 62 11.50 2.85 6.97
C GLN A 62 11.01 4.31 6.91
N ALA A 63 9.96 4.57 7.69
CA ALA A 63 9.24 5.83 7.74
C ALA A 63 9.73 6.68 8.92
N THR A 64 11.02 6.67 9.22
CA THR A 64 11.63 7.47 10.29
C THR A 64 12.86 8.20 9.78
N VAL A 65 13.15 9.35 10.38
CA VAL A 65 14.46 10.02 10.19
C VAL A 65 15.41 9.67 11.34
N ASP A 66 14.86 9.28 12.48
CA ASP A 66 15.62 8.70 13.59
C ASP A 66 16.12 7.29 13.20
N GLU A 67 17.36 6.99 13.57
CA GLU A 67 17.92 5.64 13.50
C GLU A 67 17.13 4.68 14.38
N LEU A 68 17.03 3.43 13.94
CA LEU A 68 16.22 2.39 14.59
C LEU A 68 17.08 1.18 14.97
N LYS A 69 16.77 0.61 16.14
CA LYS A 69 17.28 -0.68 16.60
C LYS A 69 16.23 -1.76 16.37
N GLU A 70 16.63 -2.87 15.75
CA GLU A 70 15.78 -4.06 15.65
C GLU A 70 15.83 -4.84 16.97
N LEU A 71 14.67 -5.13 17.54
CA LEU A 71 14.50 -6.04 18.67
C LEU A 71 13.82 -7.32 18.18
N ASN A 72 14.29 -8.49 18.63
CA ASN A 72 13.67 -9.77 18.32
C ASN A 72 12.75 -10.20 19.47
N LEU A 73 11.43 -10.07 19.30
CA LEU A 73 10.43 -10.60 20.24
C LEU A 73 10.25 -12.13 20.14
N GLY A 74 10.99 -12.80 19.25
CA GLY A 74 10.88 -14.22 18.91
C GLY A 74 11.93 -15.08 19.61
N ILE A 75 12.14 -16.27 19.04
CA ILE A 75 13.31 -17.12 19.31
C ILE A 75 14.27 -17.03 18.12
N ILE A 76 15.46 -17.63 18.21
CA ILE A 76 16.48 -17.54 17.14
C ILE A 76 15.99 -18.23 15.85
N GLU A 77 15.31 -19.36 16.00
CA GLU A 77 14.78 -20.18 14.90
C GLU A 77 13.54 -19.57 14.24
N LYS A 78 12.82 -18.70 14.96
CA LYS A 78 11.61 -18.02 14.51
C LYS A 78 11.62 -16.56 14.96
N PRO A 79 12.45 -15.71 14.32
CA PRO A 79 12.60 -14.32 14.69
C PRO A 79 11.29 -13.55 14.44
N ARG A 80 10.97 -12.66 15.38
CA ARG A 80 9.83 -11.76 15.35
C ARG A 80 10.33 -10.33 15.56
N PRO A 81 10.90 -9.72 14.51
CA PRO A 81 11.49 -8.39 14.58
C PRO A 81 10.43 -7.33 14.83
N ILE A 82 10.85 -6.28 15.54
CA ILE A 82 10.13 -5.02 15.76
C ILE A 82 11.16 -3.90 15.91
N PHE A 83 10.80 -2.65 15.64
CA PHE A 83 11.76 -1.55 15.63
C PHE A 83 11.49 -0.50 16.70
N VAL A 84 12.54 -0.12 17.43
CA VAL A 84 12.53 0.96 18.44
C VAL A 84 13.55 2.03 18.06
N SER A 85 13.44 3.23 18.62
CA SER A 85 14.43 4.29 18.40
C SER A 85 15.81 3.91 18.94
N ALA A 86 16.87 4.13 18.17
CA ALA A 86 18.25 4.02 18.65
C ALA A 86 18.62 5.13 19.66
N LEU A 87 17.74 6.13 19.85
CA LEU A 87 17.89 7.22 20.83
C LEU A 87 17.26 6.88 22.20
N LEU A 88 16.94 5.61 22.47
CA LEU A 88 16.49 5.14 23.79
C LEU A 88 17.69 4.93 24.72
N SER A 89 17.54 5.25 26.01
CA SER A 89 18.51 4.78 27.01
C SER A 89 18.41 3.25 27.16
N PRO A 90 19.43 2.57 27.71
CA PRO A 90 19.36 1.12 27.96
C PRO A 90 18.15 0.72 28.81
N GLU A 91 17.81 1.53 29.82
CA GLU A 91 16.67 1.33 30.71
C GLU A 91 15.33 1.54 29.99
N GLU A 92 15.24 2.56 29.12
CA GLU A 92 14.06 2.76 28.28
C GLU A 92 13.89 1.59 27.30
N GLU A 93 14.97 1.16 26.64
CA GLU A 93 14.95 0.05 25.68
C GLU A 93 14.45 -1.26 26.34
N GLU A 94 14.91 -1.58 27.55
CA GLU A 94 14.43 -2.73 28.32
C GLU A 94 12.92 -2.62 28.62
N GLN A 95 12.44 -1.45 29.01
CA GLN A 95 11.01 -1.20 29.24
C GLN A 95 10.17 -1.34 27.96
N TYR A 96 10.67 -0.87 26.81
CA TYR A 96 10.03 -1.10 25.51
C TYR A 96 10.05 -2.58 25.14
N PHE A 97 11.17 -3.28 25.29
CA PHE A 97 11.27 -4.71 24.99
C PHE A 97 10.28 -5.53 25.82
N LYS A 98 10.23 -5.30 27.14
CA LYS A 98 9.28 -5.93 28.05
C LYS A 98 7.83 -5.66 27.63
N THR A 99 7.48 -4.38 27.44
CA THR A 99 6.10 -4.00 27.05
C THR A 99 5.70 -4.58 25.70
N LEU A 100 6.56 -4.49 24.68
CA LEU A 100 6.28 -5.06 23.36
C LEU A 100 6.22 -6.60 23.40
N GLY A 101 6.95 -7.24 24.32
CA GLY A 101 6.84 -8.67 24.62
C GLY A 101 5.50 -9.05 25.27
N GLU A 102 5.05 -8.30 26.28
CA GLU A 102 3.75 -8.48 26.94
C GLU A 102 2.57 -8.30 25.98
N TYR A 103 2.72 -7.46 24.95
CA TYR A 103 1.73 -7.21 23.91
C TYR A 103 2.06 -7.85 22.56
N LYS A 104 2.97 -8.84 22.53
CA LYS A 104 3.41 -9.56 21.32
C LYS A 104 2.28 -10.18 20.50
N ASP A 105 1.11 -10.42 21.09
CA ASP A 105 -0.06 -10.91 20.38
C ASP A 105 -0.66 -9.89 19.41
N ILE A 106 -0.59 -8.57 19.69
CA ILE A 106 -1.19 -7.52 18.83
C ILE A 106 -0.51 -7.37 17.47
N PHE A 107 0.60 -8.06 17.24
CA PHE A 107 1.37 -8.02 16.01
C PHE A 107 1.18 -9.30 15.19
N ALA A 108 1.03 -9.16 13.88
CA ALA A 108 0.99 -10.28 12.95
C ALA A 108 2.22 -10.25 12.03
N TRP A 109 3.09 -11.26 12.11
CA TRP A 109 4.22 -11.43 11.19
C TRP A 109 3.81 -12.23 9.94
N THR A 110 2.65 -12.89 9.95
CA THR A 110 2.07 -13.58 8.79
C THR A 110 0.55 -13.41 8.72
N TYR A 111 -0.04 -13.58 7.54
CA TYR A 111 -1.50 -13.57 7.34
C TYR A 111 -2.25 -14.63 8.18
N LYS A 112 -1.60 -15.72 8.60
CA LYS A 112 -2.21 -16.79 9.44
C LYS A 112 -2.36 -16.36 10.91
N GLU A 113 -1.57 -15.39 11.37
CA GLU A 113 -1.61 -14.85 12.74
C GLU A 113 -2.71 -13.77 12.90
N MET A 114 -3.56 -13.62 11.89
CA MET A 114 -4.58 -12.59 11.82
C MET A 114 -6.00 -13.16 12.03
N PRO A 115 -6.59 -13.03 13.22
CA PRO A 115 -8.01 -13.28 13.42
C PRO A 115 -8.86 -12.24 12.68
N GLY A 116 -10.13 -12.51 12.41
CA GLY A 116 -11.06 -11.52 11.83
C GLY A 116 -11.59 -10.55 12.89
N LEU A 117 -11.96 -9.34 12.48
CA LEU A 117 -12.68 -8.40 13.35
C LEU A 117 -14.07 -8.98 13.69
N ASP A 118 -14.59 -8.71 14.88
CA ASP A 118 -15.97 -9.08 15.23
C ASP A 118 -16.94 -8.37 14.25
N PRO A 119 -17.82 -9.10 13.55
CA PRO A 119 -18.83 -8.51 12.66
C PRO A 119 -19.75 -7.47 13.33
N LYS A 120 -19.89 -7.50 14.66
CA LYS A 120 -20.61 -6.46 15.43
C LYS A 120 -19.89 -5.10 15.43
N VAL A 121 -18.56 -5.08 15.24
CA VAL A 121 -17.77 -3.85 15.17
C VAL A 121 -17.87 -3.24 13.78
N ALA A 122 -17.72 -4.06 12.73
CA ALA A 122 -17.98 -3.64 11.35
C ALA A 122 -18.17 -4.81 10.38
N ILE A 123 -19.02 -4.56 9.38
CA ILE A 123 -19.14 -5.31 8.14
C ILE A 123 -19.03 -4.30 6.99
N HIS A 124 -18.24 -4.60 5.97
CA HIS A 124 -18.19 -3.81 4.75
C HIS A 124 -19.35 -4.15 3.81
N HIS A 125 -20.03 -3.12 3.32
CA HIS A 125 -21.11 -3.22 2.34
C HIS A 125 -20.71 -2.50 1.05
N LEU A 126 -21.00 -3.09 -0.10
CA LEU A 126 -20.70 -2.49 -1.40
C LEU A 126 -21.67 -1.35 -1.76
N GLY A 127 -22.93 -1.46 -1.32
CA GLY A 127 -23.96 -0.46 -1.64
C GLY A 127 -24.23 -0.35 -3.14
N ILE A 128 -24.32 -1.47 -3.85
CA ILE A 128 -24.61 -1.50 -5.30
C ILE A 128 -25.98 -0.87 -5.55
N ARG A 129 -26.07 0.07 -6.50
CA ARG A 129 -27.34 0.71 -6.90
C ARG A 129 -28.35 -0.33 -7.39
N HIS A 130 -29.60 -0.21 -6.97
CA HIS A 130 -30.69 -1.05 -7.46
C HIS A 130 -30.80 -1.00 -8.99
N GLY A 131 -31.06 -2.15 -9.64
CA GLY A 131 -31.11 -2.26 -11.10
C GLY A 131 -29.76 -2.25 -11.83
N SER A 132 -28.62 -2.22 -11.12
CA SER A 132 -27.29 -2.27 -11.77
C SER A 132 -27.04 -3.61 -12.46
N HIS A 133 -26.70 -3.58 -13.75
CA HIS A 133 -26.33 -4.79 -14.49
C HIS A 133 -24.91 -5.27 -14.12
N PRO A 134 -24.71 -6.58 -13.90
CA PRO A 134 -23.42 -7.14 -13.55
C PRO A 134 -22.46 -7.17 -14.76
N ILE A 135 -21.20 -6.82 -14.53
CA ILE A 135 -20.17 -6.76 -15.57
C ILE A 135 -19.18 -7.92 -15.39
N LYS A 136 -18.94 -8.65 -16.49
CA LYS A 136 -17.87 -9.63 -16.62
C LYS A 136 -16.77 -9.06 -17.50
N GLN A 137 -15.70 -8.54 -16.89
CA GLN A 137 -14.52 -8.07 -17.64
C GLN A 137 -13.96 -9.22 -18.50
N SER A 138 -13.28 -8.89 -19.60
CA SER A 138 -12.58 -9.89 -20.42
C SER A 138 -11.42 -10.54 -19.63
N GLN A 139 -10.95 -11.70 -20.10
CA GLN A 139 -9.73 -12.29 -19.57
C GLN A 139 -8.52 -11.49 -20.09
N ARG A 140 -7.59 -11.15 -19.20
CA ARG A 140 -6.33 -10.52 -19.58
C ARG A 140 -5.29 -11.60 -19.87
N VAL A 141 -4.50 -11.38 -20.92
CA VAL A 141 -3.27 -12.15 -21.14
C VAL A 141 -2.30 -11.79 -20.02
N LEU A 142 -1.87 -12.79 -19.26
CA LEU A 142 -0.85 -12.66 -18.21
C LEU A 142 0.49 -13.11 -18.78
N CYS A 143 1.57 -12.38 -18.47
CA CYS A 143 2.91 -12.80 -18.85
C CYS A 143 3.23 -14.15 -18.16
N SER A 144 3.59 -15.18 -18.93
CA SER A 144 3.78 -16.55 -18.43
C SER A 144 4.70 -16.63 -17.21
N ASN A 145 5.79 -15.87 -17.21
CA ASN A 145 6.77 -15.82 -16.12
C ASN A 145 6.20 -15.28 -14.80
N LEU A 146 5.05 -14.59 -14.81
CA LEU A 146 4.37 -14.09 -13.61
C LEU A 146 3.32 -15.07 -13.07
N ILE A 147 2.90 -16.07 -13.85
CA ILE A 147 1.84 -17.01 -13.45
C ILE A 147 2.21 -17.74 -12.15
N PRO A 148 3.40 -18.37 -11.99
CA PRO A 148 3.74 -19.06 -10.74
C PRO A 148 3.73 -18.13 -9.52
N CYS A 149 4.19 -16.89 -9.69
CA CYS A 149 4.15 -15.89 -8.62
C CYS A 149 2.71 -15.48 -8.25
N ILE A 150 1.82 -15.40 -9.24
CA ILE A 150 0.39 -15.13 -9.04
C ILE A 150 -0.25 -16.28 -8.27
N GLU A 151 0.02 -17.52 -8.66
CA GLU A 151 -0.53 -18.71 -7.99
C GLU A 151 -0.06 -18.83 -6.54
N ILE A 152 1.20 -18.50 -6.24
CA ILE A 152 1.73 -18.44 -4.88
C ILE A 152 0.96 -17.42 -4.02
N GLU A 153 0.72 -16.21 -4.53
CA GLU A 153 0.00 -15.17 -3.78
C GLU A 153 -1.50 -15.51 -3.64
N VAL A 154 -2.13 -16.11 -4.66
CA VAL A 154 -3.50 -16.63 -4.58
C VAL A 154 -3.61 -17.72 -3.50
N ASN A 155 -2.67 -18.67 -3.45
CA ASN A 155 -2.64 -19.71 -2.42
C ASN A 155 -2.58 -19.12 -1.02
N LYS A 156 -1.75 -18.09 -0.76
CA LYS A 156 -1.70 -17.41 0.56
C LYS A 156 -3.06 -16.84 0.97
N LEU A 157 -3.82 -16.28 0.02
CA LEU A 157 -5.16 -15.73 0.27
C LEU A 157 -6.20 -16.83 0.53
N ILE A 158 -6.06 -18.01 -0.10
CA ILE A 158 -6.89 -19.20 0.15
C ILE A 158 -6.58 -19.76 1.54
N ASP A 159 -5.29 -20.02 1.83
CA ASP A 159 -4.78 -20.54 3.11
C ASP A 159 -5.20 -19.70 4.31
N ALA A 160 -5.23 -18.38 4.15
CA ALA A 160 -5.66 -17.44 5.19
C ALA A 160 -7.18 -17.24 5.24
N GLY A 161 -7.94 -17.88 4.34
CA GLY A 161 -9.40 -17.82 4.28
C GLY A 161 -9.97 -16.48 3.78
N PHE A 162 -9.14 -15.60 3.19
CA PHE A 162 -9.57 -14.27 2.72
C PHE A 162 -10.33 -14.33 1.39
N ILE A 163 -10.16 -15.41 0.63
CA ILE A 163 -10.91 -15.66 -0.61
C ILE A 163 -11.52 -17.08 -0.59
N ARG A 164 -12.57 -17.30 -1.37
CA ARG A 164 -13.13 -18.63 -1.67
C ARG A 164 -13.36 -18.80 -3.16
N GLU A 165 -13.34 -20.03 -3.65
CA GLU A 165 -13.78 -20.34 -5.01
C GLU A 165 -15.27 -19.99 -5.17
N VAL A 166 -15.66 -19.59 -6.39
CA VAL A 166 -17.05 -19.33 -6.76
C VAL A 166 -17.34 -19.85 -8.16
N LYS A 167 -18.47 -20.54 -8.31
CA LYS A 167 -18.94 -21.08 -9.59
C LYS A 167 -20.06 -20.20 -10.14
N TYR A 168 -20.07 -20.02 -11.45
CA TYR A 168 -21.08 -19.21 -12.19
C TYR A 168 -21.31 -17.77 -11.69
N PRO A 169 -20.29 -17.00 -11.23
CA PRO A 169 -20.52 -15.67 -10.70
C PRO A 169 -21.09 -14.72 -11.76
N THR A 170 -21.89 -13.74 -11.32
CA THR A 170 -22.52 -12.72 -12.16
C THR A 170 -21.55 -11.60 -12.50
N TRP A 171 -20.85 -11.06 -11.50
CA TRP A 171 -19.73 -10.12 -11.66
C TRP A 171 -18.42 -10.87 -11.88
N ILE A 172 -17.53 -10.34 -12.72
CA ILE A 172 -16.15 -10.83 -12.79
C ILE A 172 -15.16 -9.70 -13.08
N SER A 173 -14.23 -9.46 -12.16
CA SER A 173 -13.07 -8.57 -12.33
C SER A 173 -11.82 -9.32 -12.85
N SER A 174 -10.91 -8.60 -13.51
CA SER A 174 -9.56 -9.06 -13.82
C SER A 174 -8.60 -8.75 -12.65
N ILE A 175 -7.54 -9.54 -12.53
CA ILE A 175 -6.37 -9.17 -11.72
C ILE A 175 -5.38 -8.30 -12.50
N VAL A 176 -4.60 -7.52 -11.75
CA VAL A 176 -3.42 -6.78 -12.19
C VAL A 176 -2.28 -7.13 -11.25
N SER A 177 -1.17 -7.62 -11.79
CA SER A 177 0.06 -7.83 -11.02
C SER A 177 0.88 -6.54 -10.97
N VAL A 178 1.29 -6.14 -9.77
CA VAL A 178 2.18 -4.99 -9.55
C VAL A 178 3.46 -5.51 -8.90
N LYS A 179 4.63 -5.20 -9.46
CA LYS A 179 5.91 -5.52 -8.82
C LYS A 179 6.13 -4.56 -7.64
N LYS A 180 6.37 -5.11 -6.45
CA LYS A 180 6.85 -4.39 -5.27
C LYS A 180 8.34 -4.04 -5.46
N LYS A 181 8.87 -3.14 -4.62
CA LYS A 181 10.29 -2.74 -4.63
C LYS A 181 11.25 -3.94 -4.45
N ASN A 182 10.89 -4.87 -3.56
CA ASN A 182 11.60 -6.12 -3.29
C ASN A 182 11.43 -7.21 -4.39
N GLY A 183 10.88 -6.87 -5.56
CA GLY A 183 10.68 -7.80 -6.67
C GLY A 183 9.52 -8.79 -6.53
N GLN A 184 8.96 -8.97 -5.32
CA GLN A 184 7.72 -9.74 -5.14
C GLN A 184 6.57 -9.07 -5.90
N ILE A 185 5.55 -9.84 -6.27
CA ILE A 185 4.32 -9.25 -6.84
C ILE A 185 3.27 -9.00 -5.76
N ARG A 186 2.45 -7.98 -5.98
CA ARG A 186 1.14 -7.78 -5.34
C ARG A 186 0.06 -8.05 -6.37
N ILE A 187 -0.95 -8.82 -6.02
CA ILE A 187 -2.17 -8.97 -6.82
C ILE A 187 -3.13 -7.86 -6.41
N CYS A 188 -3.54 -7.04 -7.39
CA CYS A 188 -4.62 -6.07 -7.25
C CYS A 188 -5.80 -6.55 -8.10
N VAL A 189 -7.04 -6.40 -7.59
CA VAL A 189 -8.24 -6.72 -8.36
C VAL A 189 -8.81 -5.43 -8.96
N ASP A 190 -9.14 -5.44 -10.26
CA ASP A 190 -9.65 -4.28 -10.98
C ASP A 190 -11.17 -4.11 -10.75
N PHE A 191 -11.52 -3.58 -9.59
CA PHE A 191 -12.90 -3.27 -9.20
C PHE A 191 -13.46 -1.99 -9.86
N ARG A 192 -12.82 -1.41 -10.90
CA ARG A 192 -13.28 -0.13 -11.49
C ARG A 192 -14.74 -0.18 -11.94
N ASP A 193 -15.20 -1.27 -12.53
CA ASP A 193 -16.59 -1.38 -13.00
C ASP A 193 -17.60 -1.58 -11.86
N LEU A 194 -17.23 -2.36 -10.84
CA LEU A 194 -18.01 -2.49 -9.60
C LEU A 194 -18.12 -1.14 -8.87
N ASN A 195 -17.02 -0.40 -8.74
CA ASN A 195 -16.98 0.90 -8.07
C ASN A 195 -17.81 2.00 -8.78
N LYS A 196 -18.09 1.86 -10.08
CA LYS A 196 -19.01 2.77 -10.80
C LYS A 196 -20.45 2.63 -10.31
N VAL A 197 -20.88 1.39 -10.03
CA VAL A 197 -22.27 1.09 -9.62
C VAL A 197 -22.49 1.15 -8.11
N CYS A 198 -21.43 1.07 -7.30
CA CYS A 198 -21.52 1.32 -5.86
C CYS A 198 -21.90 2.77 -5.56
N LEU A 199 -22.84 2.97 -4.63
CA LEU A 199 -23.06 4.26 -3.97
C LEU A 199 -21.76 4.70 -3.28
N LYS A 200 -21.51 6.01 -3.20
CA LYS A 200 -20.38 6.56 -2.47
C LYS A 200 -20.78 6.70 -1.00
N ASP A 201 -19.90 6.32 -0.07
CA ASP A 201 -20.00 6.76 1.32
C ASP A 201 -19.37 8.16 1.42
N ASP A 202 -20.16 9.15 1.83
CA ASP A 202 -19.70 10.54 2.01
C ASP A 202 -19.15 10.80 3.42
N PHE A 203 -18.82 9.73 4.15
CA PHE A 203 -18.03 9.77 5.37
C PHE A 203 -16.77 10.65 5.22
N LEU A 204 -16.63 11.63 6.12
CA LEU A 204 -15.53 12.59 6.10
C LEU A 204 -14.26 11.94 6.66
N LEU A 205 -13.30 11.65 5.79
CA LEU A 205 -11.94 11.34 6.23
C LEU A 205 -11.32 12.58 6.90
N PRO A 206 -10.49 12.41 7.94
CA PRO A 206 -9.76 13.51 8.56
C PRO A 206 -8.94 14.32 7.56
N ILE A 207 -8.89 15.64 7.76
CA ILE A 207 -8.07 16.54 6.94
C ILE A 207 -6.60 16.31 7.27
N ILE A 208 -5.81 15.93 6.26
CA ILE A 208 -4.39 15.56 6.41
C ILE A 208 -3.58 16.64 7.16
N GLY A 209 -3.72 17.91 6.76
CA GLY A 209 -3.04 19.03 7.43
C GLY A 209 -3.30 19.06 8.94
N LEU A 210 -4.56 19.00 9.35
CA LEU A 210 -4.94 19.07 10.77
C LEU A 210 -4.35 17.92 11.62
N MET A 211 -4.26 16.70 11.08
CA MET A 211 -3.63 15.59 11.82
C MET A 211 -2.11 15.73 11.90
N VAL A 212 -1.47 16.19 10.83
CA VAL A 212 -0.02 16.44 10.80
C VAL A 212 0.32 17.55 11.80
N ASP A 213 -0.40 18.68 11.75
CA ASP A 213 -0.30 19.79 12.71
C ASP A 213 -0.49 19.30 14.15
N ALA A 214 -1.55 18.54 14.42
CA ALA A 214 -1.84 18.00 15.74
C ALA A 214 -0.76 17.04 16.26
N THR A 215 0.08 16.46 15.39
CA THR A 215 1.15 15.51 15.75
C THR A 215 2.48 16.21 16.06
N THR A 216 2.65 17.48 15.67
CA THR A 216 3.81 18.31 16.04
C THR A 216 3.91 18.56 17.55
N GLY A 217 5.08 19.00 18.04
CA GLY A 217 5.24 19.43 19.44
C GLY A 217 5.23 18.31 20.49
N HIS A 218 5.20 17.04 20.06
CA HIS A 218 5.28 15.87 20.94
C HIS A 218 6.73 15.39 21.05
N LYS A 219 7.17 14.99 22.25
CA LYS A 219 8.55 14.54 22.52
C LYS A 219 8.79 13.07 22.15
N ALA A 220 7.73 12.27 22.11
CA ALA A 220 7.78 10.87 21.74
C ALA A 220 6.62 10.51 20.81
N LEU A 221 6.93 9.75 19.77
CA LEU A 221 6.03 9.28 18.74
C LEU A 221 6.25 7.76 18.57
N SER A 222 5.17 7.05 18.25
CA SER A 222 5.25 5.69 17.72
C SER A 222 4.35 5.58 16.50
N PHE A 223 4.92 5.13 15.40
CA PHE A 223 4.22 4.90 14.14
C PHE A 223 3.81 3.44 14.06
N MET A 224 2.58 3.17 13.65
CA MET A 224 2.01 1.82 13.60
C MET A 224 1.23 1.64 12.29
N ASP A 225 1.45 0.51 11.61
CA ASP A 225 0.78 0.20 10.33
C ASP A 225 -0.37 -0.80 10.56
N GLY A 226 -1.57 -0.33 10.26
CA GLY A 226 -2.80 -1.09 10.28
C GLY A 226 -3.16 -1.74 8.94
N SER A 227 -2.32 -1.75 7.90
CA SER A 227 -2.68 -2.15 6.52
C SER A 227 -3.20 -3.58 6.38
N SER A 228 -2.82 -4.44 7.31
CA SER A 228 -3.34 -5.79 7.44
C SER A 228 -4.82 -5.85 7.90
N GLY A 229 -5.32 -4.74 8.46
CA GLY A 229 -6.65 -4.41 8.99
C GLY A 229 -7.78 -4.41 7.95
N TYR A 230 -7.53 -3.97 6.72
CA TYR A 230 -8.50 -4.09 5.62
C TYR A 230 -8.99 -5.54 5.46
N ASN A 231 -8.04 -6.48 5.47
CA ASN A 231 -8.31 -7.92 5.39
C ASN A 231 -8.93 -8.50 6.68
N ARG A 232 -9.20 -7.69 7.72
CA ARG A 232 -9.90 -8.11 8.96
C ARG A 232 -11.39 -7.86 8.91
N ILE A 233 -11.81 -6.78 8.25
CA ILE A 233 -13.21 -6.41 8.15
C ILE A 233 -13.90 -7.41 7.22
N ARG A 234 -14.86 -8.16 7.76
CA ARG A 234 -15.69 -9.04 6.93
C ARG A 234 -16.54 -8.20 6.01
N ARG A 235 -16.75 -8.66 4.79
CA ARG A 235 -17.65 -8.01 3.83
C ARG A 235 -18.97 -8.80 3.81
N SER A 236 -20.10 -8.10 3.66
CA SER A 236 -21.47 -8.64 3.77
C SER A 236 -21.67 -9.94 2.98
N PRO A 237 -22.22 -11.04 3.55
CA PRO A 237 -22.41 -12.29 2.80
C PRO A 237 -23.19 -12.15 1.48
N LYS A 238 -24.08 -11.17 1.37
CA LYS A 238 -24.82 -10.86 0.12
C LYS A 238 -23.94 -10.26 -0.97
N ASP A 239 -22.81 -9.67 -0.59
CA ASP A 239 -21.92 -8.89 -1.46
C ASP A 239 -20.67 -9.71 -1.89
N GLU A 240 -20.52 -10.97 -1.48
CA GLU A 240 -19.27 -11.73 -1.72
C GLU A 240 -19.00 -11.88 -3.20
N GLU A 241 -19.96 -12.44 -3.92
CA GLU A 241 -19.78 -12.88 -5.31
C GLU A 241 -19.76 -11.71 -6.29
N CYS A 242 -20.19 -10.52 -5.84
CA CYS A 242 -19.96 -9.27 -6.54
C CYS A 242 -18.48 -8.89 -6.63
N THR A 243 -17.65 -9.37 -5.68
CA THR A 243 -16.19 -9.18 -5.70
C THR A 243 -15.43 -10.29 -6.44
N ALA A 244 -16.10 -11.15 -7.20
CA ALA A 244 -15.46 -12.26 -7.89
C ALA A 244 -14.44 -11.79 -8.95
N PHE A 245 -13.29 -12.48 -9.03
CA PHE A 245 -12.18 -12.14 -9.91
C PHE A 245 -11.50 -13.39 -10.49
N ARG A 246 -11.00 -13.30 -11.73
CA ARG A 246 -10.28 -14.41 -12.37
C ARG A 246 -8.81 -14.46 -11.98
N THR A 247 -8.32 -15.67 -11.78
CA THR A 247 -6.91 -16.02 -11.60
C THR A 247 -6.54 -17.17 -12.54
N PRO A 248 -5.25 -17.49 -12.74
CA PRO A 248 -4.85 -18.72 -13.43
C PRO A 248 -5.44 -19.99 -12.81
N LYS A 249 -5.66 -20.01 -11.48
CA LYS A 249 -6.19 -21.17 -10.73
C LYS A 249 -7.71 -21.33 -10.78
N GLY A 250 -8.45 -20.38 -11.33
CA GLY A 250 -9.91 -20.35 -11.28
C GLY A 250 -10.47 -18.99 -10.86
N ILE A 251 -11.76 -18.96 -10.50
CA ILE A 251 -12.48 -17.74 -10.13
C ILE A 251 -12.75 -17.76 -8.62
N TYR A 252 -12.34 -16.68 -7.94
CA TYR A 252 -12.45 -16.54 -6.50
C TYR A 252 -13.17 -15.24 -6.14
N CYS A 253 -13.84 -15.19 -5.00
CA CYS A 253 -14.36 -13.94 -4.43
C CYS A 253 -13.74 -13.68 -3.05
N CYS A 254 -13.56 -12.40 -2.70
CA CYS A 254 -13.02 -12.02 -1.40
C CYS A 254 -14.07 -12.18 -0.31
N LYS A 255 -13.75 -12.85 0.81
CA LYS A 255 -14.57 -12.98 2.05
C LYS A 255 -14.45 -11.75 2.97
N VAL A 256 -13.31 -11.06 2.88
CA VAL A 256 -12.97 -9.85 3.64
C VAL A 256 -13.13 -8.61 2.76
N MET A 257 -12.82 -7.42 3.26
CA MET A 257 -12.80 -6.17 2.50
C MET A 257 -11.45 -5.98 1.77
N PRO A 258 -11.33 -6.31 0.47
CA PRO A 258 -10.09 -6.08 -0.26
C PRO A 258 -9.84 -4.60 -0.52
N PHE A 259 -8.56 -4.25 -0.69
CA PHE A 259 -8.14 -2.98 -1.26
C PHE A 259 -8.74 -2.75 -2.66
N GLY A 260 -8.99 -1.48 -2.99
CA GLY A 260 -9.48 -1.07 -4.30
C GLY A 260 -11.01 -0.99 -4.43
N LEU A 261 -11.77 -1.36 -3.39
CA LEU A 261 -13.21 -1.07 -3.31
C LEU A 261 -13.45 0.40 -2.93
N LYS A 262 -14.47 1.01 -3.55
CA LYS A 262 -14.79 2.45 -3.47
C LYS A 262 -14.85 3.01 -2.04
N ASN A 263 -15.53 2.30 -1.14
CA ASN A 263 -15.82 2.78 0.22
C ASN A 263 -14.96 2.07 1.28
N ALA A 264 -13.87 1.40 0.88
CA ALA A 264 -13.04 0.64 1.81
C ALA A 264 -12.35 1.54 2.84
N GLY A 265 -11.73 2.65 2.40
CA GLY A 265 -11.10 3.64 3.28
C GLY A 265 -12.09 4.29 4.25
N ALA A 266 -13.28 4.68 3.76
CA ALA A 266 -14.36 5.19 4.61
C ALA A 266 -14.81 4.18 5.69
N THR A 267 -14.98 2.91 5.31
CA THR A 267 -15.31 1.82 6.26
C THR A 267 -14.20 1.64 7.29
N TYR A 268 -12.94 1.60 6.83
CA TYR A 268 -11.79 1.37 7.69
C TYR A 268 -11.57 2.53 8.67
N GLN A 269 -11.60 3.77 8.20
CA GLN A 269 -11.47 4.97 9.02
C GLN A 269 -12.56 5.06 10.10
N ARG A 270 -13.81 4.71 9.76
CA ARG A 270 -14.93 4.67 10.72
C ARG A 270 -14.68 3.64 11.84
N VAL A 271 -14.08 2.49 11.51
CA VAL A 271 -13.65 1.50 12.52
C VAL A 271 -12.52 2.06 13.37
N MET A 272 -11.48 2.67 12.78
CA MET A 272 -10.36 3.22 13.54
C MET A 272 -10.80 4.32 14.51
N GLN A 273 -11.67 5.24 14.10
CA GLN A 273 -12.23 6.28 14.97
C GLN A 273 -13.11 5.72 16.11
N ASN A 274 -13.80 4.59 15.89
CA ASN A 274 -14.56 3.91 16.95
C ASN A 274 -13.64 3.17 17.95
N ILE A 275 -12.49 2.67 17.49
CA ILE A 275 -11.52 1.94 18.33
C ILE A 275 -10.69 2.92 19.18
N PHE A 276 -10.11 3.95 18.54
CA PHE A 276 -9.16 4.88 19.14
C PHE A 276 -9.79 6.24 19.43
N VAL A 277 -9.69 6.67 20.69
CA VAL A 277 -10.22 7.97 21.16
C VAL A 277 -9.10 8.90 21.60
N LYS A 278 -9.00 10.07 20.94
CA LYS A 278 -8.18 11.26 21.26
C LYS A 278 -6.65 11.13 21.42
N LYS A 279 -6.08 9.94 21.67
CA LYS A 279 -4.62 9.73 21.89
C LYS A 279 -3.85 9.25 20.66
N VAL A 280 -4.54 8.93 19.57
CA VAL A 280 -3.97 8.39 18.34
C VAL A 280 -4.49 9.22 17.18
N GLU A 281 -3.59 9.75 16.35
CA GLU A 281 -3.98 10.19 15.00
C GLU A 281 -4.00 8.97 14.11
N CYS A 282 -5.07 8.82 13.33
CA CYS A 282 -5.21 7.69 12.43
C CYS A 282 -5.81 8.16 11.12
N TYR A 283 -5.10 7.85 10.04
CA TYR A 283 -5.56 8.05 8.67
C TYR A 283 -5.40 6.76 7.88
N GLU A 284 -6.53 6.14 7.57
CA GLU A 284 -6.60 4.79 7.03
C GLU A 284 -5.67 3.85 7.84
N ASP A 285 -4.59 3.37 7.23
CA ASP A 285 -3.63 2.42 7.82
C ASP A 285 -2.54 3.06 8.67
N ASP A 286 -2.29 4.35 8.53
CA ASP A 286 -1.21 5.04 9.23
C ASP A 286 -1.74 5.51 10.61
N LEU A 287 -1.22 4.91 11.69
CA LEU A 287 -1.53 5.29 13.06
C LEU A 287 -0.31 5.93 13.73
N VAL A 288 -0.52 7.01 14.47
CA VAL A 288 0.51 7.66 15.29
C VAL A 288 0.04 7.83 16.72
N VAL A 289 0.71 7.12 17.63
CA VAL A 289 0.61 7.38 19.06
C VAL A 289 1.61 8.50 19.39
N LYS A 290 1.14 9.55 20.08
CA LYS A 290 1.94 10.76 20.34
C LYS A 290 1.82 11.18 21.80
N THR A 291 2.95 11.53 22.42
CA THR A 291 2.98 11.98 23.81
C THR A 291 3.85 13.23 24.02
N LYS A 292 3.32 14.20 24.79
CA LYS A 292 4.00 15.47 25.06
C LYS A 292 5.26 15.29 25.92
N LYS A 293 5.21 14.36 26.87
CA LYS A 293 6.33 13.92 27.70
C LYS A 293 6.81 12.55 27.22
N ARG A 294 8.11 12.27 27.33
CA ARG A 294 8.69 11.01 26.82
C ARG A 294 8.39 9.85 27.79
N GLU A 295 8.45 10.19 29.07
CA GLU A 295 8.26 9.33 30.24
C GLU A 295 6.82 8.77 30.31
N GLU A 296 5.84 9.52 29.78
CA GLU A 296 4.43 9.12 29.72
C GLU A 296 4.11 8.22 28.50
N HIS A 297 5.05 8.02 27.56
CA HIS A 297 4.74 7.45 26.25
C HIS A 297 4.43 5.95 26.29
N LEU A 298 5.14 5.17 27.11
CA LEU A 298 4.86 3.74 27.31
C LEU A 298 3.47 3.51 27.92
N ALA A 299 3.06 4.32 28.90
CA ALA A 299 1.72 4.24 29.48
C ALA A 299 0.63 4.58 28.45
N ASN A 300 0.89 5.53 27.54
CA ASN A 300 -0.03 5.80 26.42
C ASN A 300 -0.06 4.67 25.39
N LEU A 301 1.08 4.01 25.10
CA LEU A 301 1.12 2.83 24.23
C LEU A 301 0.31 1.67 24.82
N GLN A 302 0.44 1.38 26.12
CA GLN A 302 -0.35 0.34 26.80
C GLN A 302 -1.86 0.55 26.60
N ILE A 303 -2.36 1.78 26.80
CA ILE A 303 -3.78 2.13 26.55
C ILE A 303 -4.20 1.86 25.08
N VAL A 304 -3.31 2.10 24.12
CA VAL A 304 -3.56 1.82 22.69
C VAL A 304 -3.51 0.32 22.41
N PHE A 305 -2.57 -0.40 23.03
CA PHE A 305 -2.41 -1.85 22.87
C PHE A 305 -3.57 -2.63 23.51
N ASP A 306 -4.11 -2.17 24.65
CA ASP A 306 -5.33 -2.71 25.24
C ASP A 306 -6.56 -2.54 24.33
N ARG A 307 -6.64 -1.41 23.61
CA ARG A 307 -7.68 -1.21 22.59
C ARG A 307 -7.50 -2.17 21.42
N LEU A 308 -6.28 -2.36 20.94
CA LEU A 308 -5.95 -3.33 19.90
C LEU A 308 -6.32 -4.75 20.30
N ARG A 309 -5.94 -5.19 21.51
CA ARG A 309 -6.26 -6.49 22.07
C ARG A 309 -7.77 -6.67 22.25
N LYS A 310 -8.47 -5.67 22.82
CA LYS A 310 -9.94 -5.69 23.01
C LYS A 310 -10.72 -5.90 21.71
N TYR A 311 -10.32 -5.24 20.63
CA TYR A 311 -10.96 -5.37 19.33
C TYR A 311 -10.31 -6.42 18.42
N ASN A 312 -9.30 -7.14 18.91
CA ASN A 312 -8.55 -8.17 18.17
C ASN A 312 -7.93 -7.65 16.86
N LEU A 313 -7.58 -6.36 16.81
CA LEU A 313 -6.94 -5.72 15.67
C LEU A 313 -5.43 -5.99 15.74
N ARG A 314 -4.85 -6.42 14.62
CA ARG A 314 -3.42 -6.73 14.51
C ARG A 314 -2.69 -5.66 13.68
N MET A 315 -1.48 -5.34 14.10
CA MET A 315 -0.58 -4.38 13.47
C MET A 315 0.55 -5.09 12.71
N ASN A 316 1.11 -4.45 11.69
CA ASN A 316 2.27 -4.97 10.98
C ASN A 316 3.58 -4.54 11.69
N PRO A 317 4.25 -5.42 12.44
CA PRO A 317 5.42 -5.07 13.24
C PRO A 317 6.61 -4.59 12.41
N LEU A 318 6.70 -4.98 11.14
CA LEU A 318 7.79 -4.61 10.23
C LEU A 318 7.72 -3.17 9.71
N LYS A 319 6.57 -2.52 9.94
CA LYS A 319 6.33 -1.12 9.63
C LYS A 319 6.00 -0.29 10.87
N CYS A 320 5.96 -0.92 12.05
CA CYS A 320 5.83 -0.20 13.31
C CYS A 320 7.20 0.29 13.81
N THR A 321 7.25 1.49 14.37
CA THR A 321 8.44 2.06 15.00
C THR A 321 8.03 2.72 16.32
N PHE A 322 8.79 2.49 17.39
CA PHE A 322 8.40 2.90 18.74
C PHE A 322 9.43 3.82 19.42
N GLY A 323 8.93 4.82 20.16
CA GLY A 323 9.75 5.71 21.00
C GLY A 323 10.63 6.70 20.24
N VAL A 324 10.31 6.97 18.96
CA VAL A 324 11.06 7.91 18.12
C VAL A 324 10.69 9.37 18.42
N THR A 325 11.63 10.28 18.17
CA THR A 325 11.46 11.74 18.26
C THR A 325 11.02 12.36 16.93
N SER A 326 11.25 11.65 15.82
CA SER A 326 10.76 12.04 14.50
C SER A 326 10.38 10.86 13.60
N GLY A 327 9.45 11.12 12.69
CA GLY A 327 9.11 10.17 11.65
C GLY A 327 8.17 10.72 10.58
N LYS A 328 7.91 9.89 9.58
CA LYS A 328 7.19 10.25 8.37
C LYS A 328 5.73 9.83 8.47
N PHE A 329 4.83 10.79 8.35
CA PHE A 329 3.39 10.60 8.40
C PHE A 329 2.76 11.32 7.20
N LEU A 330 1.94 10.63 6.41
CA LEU A 330 1.14 11.22 5.33
C LEU A 330 1.95 12.10 4.35
N CYS A 331 3.17 11.66 4.03
CA CYS A 331 4.19 12.34 3.21
C CYS A 331 4.93 13.54 3.84
N PHE A 332 4.69 13.87 5.10
CA PHE A 332 5.44 14.87 5.86
C PHE A 332 6.41 14.21 6.85
N ILE A 333 7.52 14.87 7.16
CA ILE A 333 8.40 14.52 8.27
C ILE A 333 7.94 15.33 9.48
N ILE A 334 7.59 14.66 10.57
CA ILE A 334 7.13 15.27 11.81
C ILE A 334 8.23 15.18 12.86
N ARG A 335 8.49 16.31 13.53
CA ARG A 335 9.43 16.43 14.65
C ARG A 335 8.77 17.18 15.81
N HIS A 336 9.40 17.11 16.99
CA HIS A 336 9.06 18.00 18.10
C HIS A 336 9.10 19.49 17.69
N ARG A 337 10.03 19.89 16.81
CA ARG A 337 10.24 21.28 16.36
C ARG A 337 9.28 21.78 15.27
N GLY A 338 8.44 20.90 14.70
CA GLY A 338 7.53 21.25 13.60
C GLY A 338 7.47 20.22 12.48
N ILE A 339 7.06 20.68 11.29
CA ILE A 339 6.80 19.86 10.10
C ILE A 339 7.86 20.19 9.05
N GLU A 340 8.44 19.15 8.46
CA GLU A 340 9.37 19.22 7.34
C GLU A 340 8.79 18.50 6.11
N VAL A 341 9.04 19.02 4.91
CA VAL A 341 8.72 18.29 3.68
C VAL A 341 9.80 17.24 3.43
N ASP A 342 9.40 16.02 3.03
CA ASP A 342 10.31 14.94 2.65
C ASP A 342 11.33 15.43 1.58
N PRO A 343 12.65 15.49 1.88
CA PRO A 343 13.65 15.99 0.94
C PRO A 343 13.67 15.23 -0.38
N ALA A 344 13.35 13.93 -0.40
CA ALA A 344 13.26 13.15 -1.63
C ALA A 344 12.07 13.56 -2.51
N LYS A 345 11.01 14.15 -1.93
CA LYS A 345 9.91 14.76 -2.70
C LYS A 345 10.33 16.11 -3.28
N VAL A 346 11.05 16.92 -2.51
CA VAL A 346 11.56 18.23 -2.97
C VAL A 346 12.55 18.02 -4.11
N ASP A 347 13.51 17.13 -3.95
CA ASP A 347 14.51 16.76 -4.95
C ASP A 347 13.87 16.23 -6.25
N ALA A 348 12.84 15.37 -6.14
CA ALA A 348 12.11 14.87 -7.29
C ALA A 348 11.32 15.95 -8.05
N ILE A 349 10.93 17.04 -7.39
CA ILE A 349 10.30 18.21 -8.04
C ILE A 349 11.38 19.11 -8.67
N GLN A 350 12.48 19.38 -7.96
CA GLN A 350 13.59 20.20 -8.46
C GLN A 350 14.28 19.59 -9.69
N LYS A 351 14.39 18.26 -9.75
CA LYS A 351 14.93 17.52 -10.90
C LYS A 351 13.92 17.24 -12.01
N MET A 352 12.67 17.71 -11.86
CA MET A 352 11.62 17.45 -12.86
C MET A 352 11.84 18.32 -14.10
N PRO A 353 11.92 17.74 -15.32
CA PRO A 353 12.08 18.53 -16.53
C PRO A 353 10.83 19.41 -16.79
N PRO A 354 10.99 20.60 -17.39
CA PRO A 354 9.85 21.44 -17.75
C PRO A 354 8.93 20.70 -18.75
N PRO A 355 7.60 20.76 -18.55
CA PRO A 355 6.64 20.01 -19.35
C PRO A 355 6.57 20.57 -20.77
N ARG A 356 6.59 19.69 -21.77
CA ARG A 356 6.71 20.06 -23.19
C ARG A 356 5.37 20.19 -23.92
N ASN A 357 4.28 19.75 -23.31
CA ASN A 357 2.94 19.75 -23.90
C ASN A 357 1.85 19.74 -22.84
N LEU A 358 0.59 19.95 -23.23
CA LEU A 358 -0.56 20.00 -22.32
C LEU A 358 -0.84 18.69 -21.56
N LYS A 359 -0.41 17.53 -22.08
CA LYS A 359 -0.57 16.23 -21.40
C LYS A 359 0.44 16.09 -20.26
N GLU A 360 1.67 16.55 -20.46
CA GLU A 360 2.68 16.73 -19.41
C GLU A 360 2.33 17.90 -18.46
N LEU A 361 1.71 18.96 -18.99
CA LEU A 361 1.01 20.05 -18.29
C LEU A 361 0.05 19.54 -17.22
N ARG A 362 -1.07 18.97 -17.68
CA ARG A 362 -2.07 18.27 -16.86
C ARG A 362 -1.53 17.03 -16.16
N SER A 363 -0.27 16.70 -16.42
CA SER A 363 0.45 15.76 -15.58
C SER A 363 0.70 16.43 -14.24
N LEU A 364 1.52 17.50 -14.18
CA LEU A 364 1.70 18.46 -13.07
C LEU A 364 1.22 18.01 -11.67
#